data_AF-A0A7I7RV64-F1
#
_entry.id   AF-A0A7I7RV64-F1
#
_cell.length_a   1.000
_cell.length_b   1.000
_cell.length_c   1.000
_cell.angle_alpha   90.00
_cell.angle_beta   90.00
_cell.angle_gamma   90.00
#
_symmetry.space_group_name_H-M   'P 1'
#
loop_
_entity.id
_entity.type
_entity.pdbx_description
1 polymer ?
#
loop_
_entity_poly.entity_id
_entity_poly.type
_entity_poly.pdbx_seq_one_letter_code
_entity_poly.pdbx_strand_id
1 'polypeptide(L)'
;MTYGNWQTGAAWSTIKVPLAIAAIRKDPAAAEPLVDAAITQSDNAAADQLWDSLGTPTDAGAAVQQVLADGNNAGVGVQTTQVRPPYSPYGQTTWSLEQAARFAFTLPCLAVDSLLGQMADIATDQQWGFAGDTGVAAKGGWGPEADGGYLVRQIALVGDGPDSFGVAVAAKPNDGTFATGTAMLDQLANWVGDHRTQLPKGNCAG
;
A
#
# COMPACT_ATOMS: atom_id res chain seq x y z
N MET A 1 -5.27 -11.12 -12.30
CA MET A 1 -4.22 -11.55 -13.25
C MET A 1 -2.87 -11.24 -12.63
N THR A 2 -1.83 -12.03 -12.93
CA THR A 2 -0.48 -11.81 -12.37
C THR A 2 0.54 -11.94 -13.51
N TYR A 3 1.52 -11.04 -13.53
CA TYR A 3 2.60 -11.01 -14.52
C TYR A 3 3.95 -10.94 -13.81
N GLY A 4 4.99 -11.43 -14.47
CA GLY A 4 6.36 -11.45 -13.92
C GLY A 4 6.60 -12.54 -12.88
N ASN A 5 7.82 -12.55 -12.34
CA ASN A 5 8.30 -13.63 -11.46
C ASN A 5 8.33 -13.25 -9.97
N TRP A 6 8.24 -11.96 -9.64
CA TRP A 6 8.20 -11.50 -8.25
C TRP A 6 6.78 -11.62 -7.70
N GLN A 7 6.61 -12.27 -6.55
CA GLN A 7 5.28 -12.57 -6.01
C GLN A 7 5.03 -12.03 -4.60
N THR A 8 6.03 -12.10 -3.72
CA THR A 8 5.84 -11.81 -2.29
C THR A 8 7.10 -11.23 -1.65
N GLY A 9 6.89 -10.43 -0.61
CA GLY A 9 7.95 -9.79 0.18
C GLY A 9 7.35 -8.80 1.19
N ALA A 10 8.21 -8.05 1.87
CA ALA A 10 7.78 -7.05 2.84
C ALA A 10 6.85 -6.01 2.21
N ALA A 11 5.81 -5.61 2.94
CA ALA A 11 4.86 -4.58 2.50
C ALA A 11 5.50 -3.20 2.41
N TRP A 12 6.51 -2.92 3.24
CA TRP A 12 7.07 -1.59 3.42
C TRP A 12 5.94 -0.57 3.67
N SER A 13 6.06 0.65 3.18
CA SER A 13 5.04 1.69 3.40
C SER A 13 3.69 1.44 2.73
N THR A 14 3.49 0.39 1.92
CA THR A 14 2.15 0.10 1.37
C THR A 14 1.18 -0.37 2.45
N ILE A 15 1.66 -0.97 3.54
CA ILE A 15 0.84 -1.36 4.70
C ILE A 15 0.28 -0.15 5.47
N LYS A 16 0.76 1.07 5.19
CA LYS A 16 0.24 2.28 5.84
C LYS A 16 -1.22 2.52 5.48
N VAL A 17 -1.71 2.03 4.34
CA VAL A 17 -3.12 2.15 3.96
C VAL A 17 -4.05 1.38 4.92
N PRO A 18 -3.89 0.05 5.13
CA PRO A 18 -4.70 -0.64 6.13
C PRO A 18 -4.45 -0.15 7.56
N LEU A 19 -3.25 0.33 7.88
CA LEU A 19 -2.95 0.98 9.16
C LEU A 19 -3.78 2.26 9.37
N ALA A 20 -3.82 3.15 8.37
CA ALA A 20 -4.62 4.36 8.42
C ALA A 20 -6.11 4.04 8.60
N ILE A 21 -6.65 3.08 7.85
CA ILE A 21 -8.05 2.65 8.00
C ILE A 21 -8.31 2.12 9.42
N ALA A 22 -7.41 1.32 9.98
CA ALA A 22 -7.55 0.80 11.33
C ALA A 22 -7.57 1.93 12.38
N ALA A 23 -6.69 2.92 12.25
CA ALA A 23 -6.62 4.07 13.15
C ALA A 23 -7.86 4.97 13.02
N ILE A 24 -8.31 5.25 11.79
CA ILE A 24 -9.55 6.00 11.52
C ILE A 24 -10.75 5.29 12.15
N ARG A 25 -10.86 3.96 12.03
CA ARG A 25 -11.94 3.19 12.65
C ARG A 25 -11.94 3.28 14.18
N LYS A 26 -10.79 3.49 14.81
CA LYS A 26 -10.65 3.60 16.26
C LYS A 26 -10.99 5.01 16.76
N ASP A 27 -10.38 6.04 16.16
CA ASP A 27 -10.59 7.44 16.51
C ASP A 27 -10.31 8.34 15.28
N PRO A 28 -11.34 8.68 14.49
CA PRO A 28 -11.15 9.47 13.27
C PRO A 28 -10.52 10.84 13.52
N ALA A 29 -10.90 11.51 14.61
CA ALA A 29 -10.48 12.87 14.90
C ALA A 29 -8.99 12.91 15.31
N ALA A 30 -8.54 11.93 16.09
CA ALA A 30 -7.14 11.82 16.46
C ALA A 30 -6.26 11.31 15.30
N ALA A 31 -6.80 10.42 14.46
CA ALA A 31 -6.04 9.80 13.37
C ALA A 31 -5.75 10.77 12.22
N GLU A 32 -6.70 11.63 11.84
CA GLU A 32 -6.62 12.37 10.58
C GLU A 32 -5.30 13.14 10.32
N PRO A 33 -4.78 13.98 11.25
CA PRO A 33 -3.53 14.69 10.99
C PRO A 33 -2.33 13.75 10.79
N LEU A 34 -2.35 12.57 11.41
CA LEU A 34 -1.30 11.57 11.27
C LEU A 34 -1.48 10.76 9.97
N VAL A 35 -2.72 10.50 9.56
CA VAL A 35 -3.02 9.82 8.29
C VAL A 35 -2.53 10.66 7.12
N ASP A 36 -2.80 11.97 7.13
CA ASP A 36 -2.36 12.87 6.06
C ASP A 36 -0.85 12.75 5.83
N ALA A 37 -0.04 12.94 6.88
CA ALA A 37 1.41 12.82 6.78
C ALA A 37 1.89 11.40 6.43
N ALA A 38 1.27 10.36 7.01
CA ALA A 38 1.66 8.97 6.77
C ALA A 38 1.35 8.49 5.34
N ILE A 39 0.31 9.04 4.72
CA ILE A 39 -0.15 8.64 3.37
C ILE A 39 0.50 9.51 2.30
N THR A 40 0.35 10.84 2.37
CA THR A 40 0.79 11.78 1.32
C THR A 40 2.31 11.86 1.23
N GLN A 41 3.00 11.95 2.38
CA GLN A 41 4.46 12.12 2.49
C GLN A 41 5.17 10.81 2.85
N SER A 42 4.41 9.74 3.09
CA SER A 42 4.96 8.47 3.57
C SER A 42 5.73 8.60 4.89
N ASP A 43 5.36 9.55 5.77
CA ASP A 43 6.05 9.82 7.03
C ASP A 43 6.01 8.59 7.98
N ASN A 44 7.17 8.19 8.51
CA ASN A 44 7.28 7.02 9.38
C ASN A 44 6.92 7.32 10.83
N ALA A 45 7.22 8.52 11.33
CA ALA A 45 6.89 8.90 12.70
C ALA A 45 5.37 9.06 12.88
N ALA A 46 4.67 9.56 11.86
CA ALA A 46 3.20 9.61 11.83
C ALA A 46 2.62 8.20 11.77
N ALA A 47 3.17 7.31 10.95
CA ALA A 47 2.75 5.92 10.89
C ALA A 47 3.00 5.16 12.21
N ASP A 48 4.12 5.41 12.89
CA ASP A 48 4.39 4.83 14.20
C ASP A 48 3.40 5.34 15.26
N GLN A 49 3.03 6.63 15.22
CA GLN A 49 1.98 7.16 16.10
C GLN A 49 0.60 6.57 15.81
N LEU A 50 0.24 6.35 14.54
CA LEU A 50 -0.99 5.64 14.17
C LEU A 50 -0.96 4.22 14.75
N TRP A 51 0.16 3.51 14.61
CA TRP A 51 0.33 2.16 15.16
C TRP A 51 0.19 2.13 16.68
N ASP A 52 0.89 3.02 17.38
CA ASP A 52 0.86 3.10 18.85
C ASP A 52 -0.53 3.49 19.37
N SER A 53 -1.26 4.33 18.62
CA SER A 53 -2.63 4.71 18.96
C SER A 53 -3.58 3.51 18.98
N LEU A 54 -3.26 2.41 18.29
CA LEU A 54 -4.10 1.21 18.23
C LEU A 54 -3.98 0.34 19.48
N GLY A 55 -2.92 0.47 20.29
CA GLY A 55 -2.75 -0.23 21.56
C GLY A 55 -1.40 -0.94 21.67
N THR A 56 -1.38 -2.12 22.27
CA THR A 56 -0.15 -2.94 22.26
C THR A 56 0.18 -3.39 20.84
N PRO A 57 1.43 -3.82 20.53
CA PRO A 57 1.76 -4.34 19.21
C PRO A 57 0.83 -5.48 18.75
N THR A 58 0.33 -6.30 19.67
CA THR A 58 -0.66 -7.35 19.38
C THR A 58 -2.01 -6.75 18.98
N ASP A 59 -2.50 -5.75 19.71
CA ASP A 59 -3.79 -5.10 19.42
C ASP A 59 -3.72 -4.35 18.08
N ALA A 60 -2.63 -3.62 17.85
CA ALA A 60 -2.36 -2.91 16.60
C ALA A 60 -2.29 -3.89 15.42
N GLY A 61 -1.54 -4.99 15.56
CA GLY A 61 -1.48 -6.05 14.57
C GLY A 61 -2.86 -6.64 14.24
N ALA A 62 -3.66 -6.94 15.27
CA ALA A 62 -5.00 -7.47 15.10
C ALA A 62 -5.94 -6.48 14.39
N ALA A 63 -5.86 -5.19 14.72
CA ALA A 63 -6.68 -4.15 14.09
C ALA A 63 -6.34 -3.98 12.60
N VAL A 64 -5.05 -3.94 12.24
CA VAL A 64 -4.61 -3.88 10.83
C VAL A 64 -4.97 -5.16 10.08
N GLN A 65 -4.83 -6.32 10.73
CA GLN A 65 -5.21 -7.61 10.15
C GLN A 65 -6.71 -7.70 9.89
N GLN A 66 -7.55 -7.12 10.74
CA GLN A 66 -9.00 -7.07 10.50
C GLN A 66 -9.33 -6.24 9.25
N VAL A 67 -8.66 -5.09 9.05
CA VAL A 67 -8.84 -4.30 7.83
C VAL A 67 -8.41 -5.08 6.58
N LEU A 68 -7.28 -5.79 6.67
CA LEU A 68 -6.84 -6.67 5.57
C LEU A 68 -7.88 -7.77 5.31
N ALA A 69 -8.43 -8.40 6.36
CA ALA A 69 -9.45 -9.42 6.21
C ALA A 69 -10.71 -8.90 5.51
N ASP A 70 -11.20 -7.71 5.89
CA ASP A 70 -12.32 -7.04 5.23
C ASP A 70 -12.00 -6.73 3.75
N GLY A 71 -10.73 -6.49 3.43
CA GLY A 71 -10.22 -6.33 2.07
C GLY A 71 -9.76 -7.62 1.40
N ASN A 72 -10.42 -8.75 1.69
CA ASN A 72 -10.16 -10.07 1.11
C ASN A 72 -8.75 -10.63 1.32
N ASN A 73 -8.10 -10.27 2.44
CA ASN A 73 -6.76 -10.72 2.82
C ASN A 73 -6.70 -11.37 4.20
N ALA A 74 -7.70 -12.18 4.55
CA ALA A 74 -7.78 -12.86 5.85
C ALA A 74 -6.56 -13.76 6.19
N GLY A 75 -5.79 -14.19 5.18
CA GLY A 75 -4.59 -14.99 5.35
C GLY A 75 -3.30 -14.19 5.60
N VAL A 76 -3.35 -12.86 5.62
CA VAL A 76 -2.16 -12.01 5.85
C VAL A 76 -2.01 -11.77 7.35
N GLY A 77 -0.97 -12.36 7.96
CA GLY A 77 -0.59 -12.08 9.34
C GLY A 77 0.26 -10.81 9.42
N VAL A 78 -0.22 -9.80 10.15
CA VAL A 78 0.53 -8.54 10.35
C VAL A 78 1.70 -8.78 11.28
N GLN A 79 2.88 -8.34 10.87
CA GLN A 79 4.09 -8.47 11.67
C GLN A 79 4.06 -7.47 12.85
N THR A 80 4.11 -7.99 14.08
CA THR A 80 4.07 -7.19 15.32
C THR A 80 5.44 -7.08 16.00
N THR A 81 6.43 -7.83 15.52
CA THR A 81 7.81 -7.81 16.01
C THR A 81 8.75 -7.21 14.97
N GLN A 82 9.71 -6.39 15.41
CA GLN A 82 10.76 -5.88 14.55
C GLN A 82 11.74 -7.01 14.22
N VAL A 83 11.57 -7.64 13.06
CA VAL A 83 12.43 -8.77 12.63
C VAL A 83 13.75 -8.32 12.04
N ARG A 84 13.80 -7.15 11.40
CA ARG A 84 15.00 -6.48 10.90
C ARG A 84 15.02 -5.04 11.39
N PRO A 85 15.78 -4.73 12.45
CA PRO A 85 16.05 -3.35 12.81
C PRO A 85 16.76 -2.59 11.67
N PRO A 86 16.49 -1.28 11.49
CA PRO A 86 15.60 -0.43 12.29
C PRO A 86 14.16 -0.35 11.76
N TYR A 87 13.73 -1.25 10.87
CA TYR A 87 12.45 -1.11 10.16
C TYR A 87 11.25 -1.41 11.06
N SER A 88 10.11 -0.75 10.81
CA SER A 88 8.90 -0.95 11.61
C SER A 88 8.40 -2.41 11.52
N PRO A 89 7.78 -2.95 12.58
CA PRO A 89 7.20 -4.29 12.53
C PRO A 89 6.18 -4.43 11.40
N TYR A 90 5.20 -3.52 11.34
CA TYR A 90 4.12 -3.57 10.37
C TYR A 90 4.61 -3.51 8.92
N GLY A 91 5.67 -2.73 8.64
CA GLY A 91 6.28 -2.64 7.31
C GLY A 91 6.91 -3.96 6.84
N GLN A 92 7.25 -4.85 7.77
CA GLN A 92 7.86 -6.14 7.48
C GLN A 92 6.82 -7.27 7.35
N THR A 93 5.53 -6.91 7.30
CA THR A 93 4.45 -7.84 6.96
C THR A 93 4.70 -8.42 5.56
N THR A 94 4.82 -9.74 5.47
CA THR A 94 4.92 -10.44 4.18
C THR A 94 3.57 -10.35 3.48
N TRP A 95 3.54 -9.72 2.30
CA TRP A 95 2.31 -9.45 1.58
C TRP A 95 2.49 -9.64 0.08
N SER A 96 1.76 -10.58 -0.52
CA SER A 96 1.89 -10.88 -1.95
C SER A 96 1.28 -9.78 -2.83
N LEU A 97 1.73 -9.68 -4.09
CA LEU A 97 1.12 -8.74 -5.04
C LEU A 97 -0.34 -9.06 -5.31
N GLU A 98 -0.70 -10.34 -5.40
CA GLU A 98 -2.07 -10.74 -5.65
C GLU A 98 -3.00 -10.29 -4.51
N GLN A 99 -2.59 -10.52 -3.27
CA GLN A 99 -3.29 -10.09 -2.07
C GLN A 99 -3.40 -8.56 -2.02
N ALA A 100 -2.30 -7.86 -2.30
CA ALA A 100 -2.25 -6.41 -2.29
C ALA A 100 -3.11 -5.77 -3.40
N ALA A 101 -3.17 -6.37 -4.59
CA ALA A 101 -4.04 -5.90 -5.67
C ALA A 101 -5.53 -6.11 -5.34
N ARG A 102 -5.87 -7.25 -4.72
CA ARG A 102 -7.23 -7.51 -4.20
C ARG A 102 -7.62 -6.52 -3.11
N PHE A 103 -6.70 -6.20 -2.20
CA PHE A 103 -6.93 -5.17 -1.19
C PHE A 103 -7.21 -3.81 -1.83
N ALA A 104 -6.36 -3.39 -2.77
CA ALA A 104 -6.48 -2.11 -3.45
C ALA A 104 -7.85 -1.97 -4.15
N PHE A 105 -8.33 -3.05 -4.78
CA PHE A 105 -9.65 -3.09 -5.41
C PHE A 105 -10.80 -2.89 -4.41
N THR A 106 -10.64 -3.33 -3.15
CA THR A 106 -11.67 -3.17 -2.10
C THR A 106 -11.65 -1.80 -1.42
N LEU A 107 -10.67 -0.93 -1.71
CA LEU A 107 -10.55 0.36 -1.03
C LEU A 107 -11.81 1.24 -1.08
N PRO A 108 -12.57 1.33 -2.19
CA PRO A 108 -13.83 2.08 -2.23
C PRO A 108 -14.88 1.60 -1.22
N CYS A 109 -14.74 0.38 -0.70
CA CYS A 109 -15.68 -0.24 0.23
C CYS A 109 -15.23 -0.12 1.69
N LEU A 110 -13.94 0.18 1.92
CA LEU A 110 -13.29 0.11 3.22
C LEU A 110 -12.81 1.47 3.72
N ALA A 111 -12.29 2.27 2.80
CA ALA A 111 -11.72 3.57 3.08
C ALA A 111 -12.82 4.63 3.17
N VAL A 112 -12.55 5.64 4.00
CA VAL A 112 -13.32 6.89 3.97
C VAL A 112 -12.83 7.75 2.80
N ASP A 113 -13.69 8.61 2.27
CA ASP A 113 -13.38 9.45 1.10
C ASP A 113 -12.11 10.30 1.29
N SER A 114 -11.86 10.81 2.51
CA SER A 114 -10.65 11.60 2.80
C SER A 114 -9.36 10.80 2.58
N LEU A 115 -9.34 9.51 2.94
CA LEU A 115 -8.18 8.65 2.74
C LEU A 115 -7.91 8.39 1.26
N LEU A 116 -8.95 8.15 0.46
CA LEU A 116 -8.81 8.02 -0.99
C LEU A 116 -8.29 9.31 -1.62
N GLY A 117 -8.77 10.46 -1.13
CA GLY A 117 -8.25 11.78 -1.51
C GLY A 117 -6.75 11.94 -1.18
N GLN A 118 -6.33 11.57 0.02
CA GLN A 118 -4.91 11.60 0.42
C GLN A 118 -4.04 10.66 -0.41
N MET A 119 -4.56 9.48 -0.78
CA MET A 119 -3.89 8.56 -1.68
C MET A 119 -3.80 9.07 -3.13
N ALA A 120 -4.66 10.01 -3.53
CA ALA A 120 -4.60 10.69 -4.82
C ALA A 120 -3.72 11.96 -4.78
N ASP A 121 -3.51 12.56 -3.61
CA ASP A 121 -2.72 13.78 -3.40
C ASP A 121 -1.34 13.46 -2.76
N ILE A 122 -0.60 12.55 -3.40
CA ILE A 122 0.73 12.14 -2.94
C ILE A 122 1.75 13.27 -3.19
N ALA A 123 2.63 13.52 -2.21
CA ALA A 123 3.67 14.53 -2.30
C ALA A 123 4.60 14.29 -3.51
N THR A 124 5.09 15.36 -4.15
CA THR A 124 5.82 15.28 -5.43
C THR A 124 7.04 14.36 -5.39
N ASP A 125 7.76 14.28 -4.28
CA ASP A 125 8.92 13.39 -4.11
C ASP A 125 8.54 11.91 -3.95
N GLN A 126 7.25 11.63 -3.74
CA GLN A 126 6.66 10.30 -3.64
C GLN A 126 5.83 9.93 -4.88
N GLN A 127 5.79 10.79 -5.90
CA GLN A 127 5.08 10.55 -7.18
C GLN A 127 5.96 9.76 -8.15
N TRP A 128 5.77 8.45 -8.14
CA TRP A 128 6.38 7.50 -9.07
C TRP A 128 5.43 6.30 -9.26
N GLY A 129 5.64 5.53 -10.32
CA GLY A 129 4.70 4.51 -10.76
C GLY A 129 3.34 5.13 -11.07
N PHE A 130 2.32 4.68 -10.35
CA PHE A 130 0.95 5.17 -10.46
C PHE A 130 0.66 6.46 -9.67
N ALA A 131 1.52 6.84 -8.72
CA ALA A 131 1.25 7.97 -7.83
C ALA A 131 1.45 9.30 -8.55
N GLY A 132 0.44 10.18 -8.46
CA GLY A 132 0.40 11.47 -9.18
C GLY A 132 -0.44 11.44 -10.45
N ASP A 133 -0.84 10.26 -10.93
CA ASP A 133 -1.72 10.14 -12.09
C ASP A 133 -3.16 10.53 -11.75
N THR A 134 -3.84 11.14 -12.72
CA THR A 134 -5.25 11.53 -12.57
C THR A 134 -6.15 10.30 -12.46
N GLY A 135 -7.05 10.30 -11.46
CA GLY A 135 -7.98 9.18 -11.23
C GLY A 135 -7.30 7.97 -10.60
N VAL A 136 -6.21 8.18 -9.86
CA VAL A 136 -5.47 7.12 -9.19
C VAL A 136 -5.30 7.46 -7.70
N ALA A 137 -5.64 6.49 -6.85
CA ALA A 137 -5.31 6.51 -5.43
C ALA A 137 -4.22 5.46 -5.18
N ALA A 138 -2.99 5.89 -4.87
CA ALA A 138 -1.83 5.00 -4.78
C ALA A 138 -1.09 5.13 -3.43
N LYS A 139 -0.37 4.06 -3.07
CA LYS A 139 0.65 4.13 -2.01
C LYS A 139 1.87 3.33 -2.40
N GLY A 140 3.00 4.02 -2.45
CA GLY A 140 4.33 3.42 -2.63
C GLY A 140 4.92 2.89 -1.32
N GLY A 141 5.80 1.90 -1.43
CA GLY A 141 6.64 1.39 -0.35
C GLY A 141 7.95 0.82 -0.90
N TRP A 142 9.04 1.03 -0.17
CA TRP A 142 10.35 0.55 -0.55
C TRP A 142 11.21 0.28 0.67
N GLY A 143 12.23 -0.55 0.50
CA GLY A 143 13.23 -0.80 1.54
C GLY A 143 14.28 -1.81 1.09
N PRO A 144 15.41 -1.89 1.81
CA PRO A 144 16.49 -2.80 1.45
C PRO A 144 16.15 -4.23 1.86
N GLU A 145 16.42 -5.17 0.98
CA GLU A 145 16.30 -6.61 1.19
C GLU A 145 17.58 -7.18 1.84
N ALA A 146 17.55 -8.48 2.19
CA ALA A 146 18.66 -9.13 2.88
C ALA A 146 19.96 -9.18 2.05
N ASP A 147 19.87 -9.09 0.73
CA ASP A 147 21.01 -9.02 -0.19
C ASP A 147 21.49 -7.59 -0.46
N GLY A 148 20.95 -6.60 0.24
CA GLY A 148 21.34 -5.19 0.14
C GLY A 148 20.71 -4.42 -1.03
N GLY A 149 20.04 -5.11 -1.96
CA GLY A 149 19.26 -4.47 -3.02
C GLY A 149 17.92 -3.94 -2.51
N TYR A 150 17.34 -2.98 -3.22
CA TYR A 150 16.04 -2.42 -2.89
C TYR A 150 14.88 -3.24 -3.48
N LEU A 151 13.87 -3.50 -2.66
CA LEU A 151 12.52 -3.78 -3.13
C LEU A 151 11.77 -2.46 -3.25
N VAL A 152 11.18 -2.20 -4.41
CA VAL A 152 10.25 -1.08 -4.63
C VAL A 152 8.91 -1.67 -5.02
N ARG A 153 7.83 -1.25 -4.37
CA ARG A 153 6.48 -1.76 -4.61
C ARG A 153 5.42 -0.69 -4.45
N GLN A 154 4.26 -0.93 -5.03
CA GLN A 154 3.12 -0.02 -4.96
C GLN A 154 1.81 -0.79 -4.95
N ILE A 155 0.81 -0.21 -4.30
CA ILE A 155 -0.60 -0.56 -4.49
C ILE A 155 -1.32 0.66 -5.05
N ALA A 156 -2.29 0.46 -5.93
CA ALA A 156 -3.13 1.54 -6.42
C ALA A 156 -4.54 1.05 -6.75
N LEU A 157 -5.52 1.91 -6.50
CA LEU A 157 -6.84 1.88 -7.11
C LEU A 157 -6.79 2.82 -8.32
N VAL A 158 -7.10 2.31 -9.50
CA VAL A 158 -7.06 3.07 -10.75
C VAL A 158 -8.47 3.19 -11.32
N GLY A 159 -8.87 4.41 -11.66
CA GLY A 159 -10.19 4.75 -12.15
C GLY A 159 -11.23 4.90 -11.03
N ASP A 160 -12.44 5.30 -11.42
CA ASP A 160 -13.54 5.58 -10.50
C ASP A 160 -14.76 4.69 -10.78
N GLY A 161 -15.54 4.44 -9.72
CA GLY A 161 -16.81 3.73 -9.82
C GLY A 161 -16.68 2.32 -10.44
N PRO A 162 -17.59 1.92 -11.34
CA PRO A 162 -17.64 0.55 -11.88
C PRO A 162 -16.47 0.21 -12.82
N ASP A 163 -15.70 1.22 -13.24
CA ASP A 163 -14.52 1.04 -14.10
C ASP A 163 -13.21 0.92 -13.30
N SER A 164 -13.30 1.03 -11.98
CA SER A 164 -12.13 0.95 -11.11
C SER A 164 -11.57 -0.47 -11.04
N PHE A 165 -10.24 -0.56 -10.88
CA PHE A 165 -9.54 -1.81 -10.63
C PHE A 165 -8.39 -1.61 -9.65
N GLY A 166 -8.09 -2.65 -8.88
CA GLY A 166 -6.94 -2.68 -7.98
C GLY A 166 -5.70 -3.24 -8.69
N VAL A 167 -4.56 -2.62 -8.48
CA VAL A 167 -3.26 -3.06 -9.00
C VAL A 167 -2.22 -3.04 -7.89
N ALA A 168 -1.30 -4.00 -7.96
CA ALA A 168 -0.09 -4.00 -7.15
C ALA A 168 1.10 -4.39 -8.04
N VAL A 169 2.18 -3.63 -7.92
CA VAL A 169 3.42 -3.83 -8.70
C VAL A 169 4.61 -3.84 -7.77
N ALA A 170 5.68 -4.54 -8.18
CA ALA A 170 6.95 -4.51 -7.50
C ALA A 170 8.11 -4.73 -8.47
N ALA A 171 9.27 -4.18 -8.12
CA ALA A 171 10.52 -4.35 -8.81
C ALA A 171 11.66 -4.59 -7.79
N LYS A 172 12.56 -5.48 -8.18
CA LYS A 172 13.86 -5.67 -7.56
C LYS A 172 14.92 -5.55 -8.67
N PRO A 173 15.49 -4.35 -8.87
CA PRO A 173 16.41 -4.13 -9.97
C PRO A 173 17.74 -4.85 -9.74
N ASN A 174 18.41 -5.25 -10.82
CA ASN A 174 19.68 -5.97 -10.75
C ASN A 174 20.82 -5.14 -10.15
N ASP A 175 20.80 -3.83 -10.35
CA ASP A 175 21.75 -2.90 -9.72
C ASP A 175 21.43 -2.62 -8.25
N GLY A 176 20.29 -3.13 -7.76
CA GLY A 176 19.84 -3.00 -6.38
C GLY A 176 19.39 -1.59 -6.01
N THR A 177 19.29 -0.62 -6.91
CA THR A 177 19.05 0.78 -6.55
C THR A 177 17.55 1.14 -6.48
N PHE A 178 17.19 2.05 -5.58
CA PHE A 178 15.83 2.59 -5.51
C PHE A 178 15.42 3.33 -6.79
N ALA A 179 16.34 4.10 -7.38
CA ALA A 179 16.10 4.88 -8.60
C ALA A 179 15.74 3.99 -9.80
N THR A 180 16.47 2.90 -10.02
CA THR A 180 16.13 1.94 -11.09
C THR A 180 14.81 1.23 -10.78
N GLY A 181 14.54 0.91 -9.50
CA GLY A 181 13.28 0.29 -9.10
C GLY A 181 12.06 1.17 -9.38
N THR A 182 12.12 2.47 -9.08
CA THR A 182 11.04 3.42 -9.39
C THR A 182 10.86 3.60 -10.90
N ALA A 183 11.95 3.73 -11.68
CA ALA A 183 11.87 3.80 -13.14
C ALA A 183 11.23 2.54 -13.77
N MET A 184 11.47 1.36 -13.19
CA MET A 184 10.77 0.13 -13.63
C MET A 184 9.27 0.19 -13.32
N LEU A 185 8.88 0.74 -12.17
CA LEU A 185 7.48 0.91 -11.81
C LEU A 185 6.77 1.94 -12.70
N ASP A 186 7.45 3.02 -13.11
CA ASP A 186 6.93 3.99 -14.09
C ASP A 186 6.59 3.29 -15.42
N GLN A 187 7.47 2.42 -15.91
CA GLN A 187 7.21 1.65 -17.13
C GLN A 187 6.03 0.68 -16.97
N LEU A 188 5.90 0.03 -15.81
CA LEU A 188 4.77 -0.85 -15.52
C LEU A 188 3.45 -0.08 -15.41
N ALA A 189 3.47 1.10 -14.78
CA ALA A 189 2.30 1.95 -14.66
C ALA A 189 1.79 2.42 -16.03
N ASN A 190 2.70 2.89 -16.89
CA ASN A 190 2.38 3.24 -18.28
C ASN A 190 1.79 2.06 -19.05
N TRP A 191 2.41 0.88 -18.95
CA TRP A 191 1.91 -0.32 -19.63
C TRP A 191 0.52 -0.71 -19.14
N VAL A 192 0.27 -0.66 -17.82
CA VAL A 192 -1.06 -0.92 -17.24
C VAL A 192 -2.08 0.11 -17.73
N GLY A 193 -1.69 1.39 -17.79
CA GLY A 193 -2.53 2.47 -18.32
C GLY A 193 -2.98 2.21 -19.76
N ASP A 194 -2.05 1.81 -20.62
CA ASP A 194 -2.31 1.47 -22.03
C ASP A 194 -3.24 0.25 -22.19
N HIS A 195 -3.25 -0.66 -21.21
CA HIS A 195 -4.00 -1.92 -21.25
C HIS A 195 -5.22 -1.94 -20.32
N ARG A 196 -5.62 -0.80 -19.75
CA ARG A 196 -6.69 -0.70 -18.74
C ARG A 196 -8.04 -1.31 -19.16
N THR A 197 -8.33 -1.34 -20.46
CA THR A 197 -9.58 -1.91 -21.00
C THR A 197 -9.62 -3.44 -20.96
N GLN A 198 -8.47 -4.08 -20.76
CA GLN A 198 -8.32 -5.54 -20.70
C GLN A 198 -8.27 -6.05 -19.25
N LEU A 199 -8.22 -5.15 -18.27
CA LEU A 199 -8.12 -5.51 -16.86
C LEU A 199 -9.49 -5.81 -16.26
N PRO A 200 -9.57 -6.73 -15.30
CA PRO A 200 -10.82 -7.05 -14.64
C PRO A 200 -11.27 -5.84 -13.83
N LYS A 201 -12.51 -5.43 -14.04
CA LYS A 201 -13.18 -4.35 -13.31
C LYS A 201 -14.30 -4.97 -12.50
N GLY A 202 -14.78 -4.23 -11.51
CA GLY A 202 -15.95 -4.64 -10.75
C GLY A 202 -16.35 -3.60 -9.73
N ASN A 203 -17.18 -4.02 -8.77
CA ASN A 203 -17.57 -3.20 -7.64
C ASN A 203 -17.43 -3.99 -6.33
N CYS A 204 -17.72 -3.32 -5.22
CA CYS A 204 -17.68 -3.91 -3.88
C CYS A 204 -18.51 -5.18 -3.68
N ALA A 205 -19.46 -5.48 -4.59
CA ALA A 205 -20.34 -6.64 -4.52
C ALA A 205 -19.93 -7.81 -5.45
N GLY A 206 -18.94 -7.63 -6.32
CA GLY A 206 -18.51 -8.63 -7.30
C GLY A 206 -17.92 -8.02 -8.56
#